data_AF-A0A935E7T6-F1
#
_entry.id   AF-A0A935E7T6-F1
#
_cell.length_a   1.000
_cell.length_b   1.000
_cell.length_c   1.000
_cell.angle_alpha   90.00
_cell.angle_beta   90.00
_cell.angle_gamma   90.00
#
_symmetry.space_group_name_H-M   'P 1'
#
loop_
_entity.id
_entity.type
_entity.pdbx_description
1 polymer ?
#
loop_
_entity_poly.entity_id
_entity_poly.type
_entity_poly.pdbx_seq_one_letter_code
_entity_poly.pdbx_strand_id
1 'polypeptide(L)' 'MRLKDDHMQNGQLKPAYNAQISAEEQFITHYSIHQTAGDTTTLESHLNGFEQQYGKQSKEVIADAGME' A
#
# COMPACT_ATOMS: atom_id res chain seq x y z
N MET A 1 3.37 -7.55 -3.33
CA MET A 1 2.51 -8.61 -3.88
C MET A 1 3.19 -9.27 -5.06
N ARG A 2 2.78 -10.48 -5.45
CA ARG A 2 3.09 -11.03 -6.77
C ARG A 2 1.82 -11.67 -7.33
N LEU A 3 1.53 -11.45 -8.60
CA LEU A 3 0.32 -11.99 -9.22
C LEU A 3 0.53 -13.46 -9.57
N LYS A 4 -0.40 -14.31 -9.14
CA LYS A 4 -0.40 -15.76 -9.42
C LYS A 4 -0.66 -16.11 -10.89
N ASP A 5 -1.09 -15.14 -11.70
CA ASP A 5 -1.54 -15.39 -13.07
C ASP A 5 -0.38 -15.68 -14.02
N ASP A 6 0.00 -16.94 -14.04
CA ASP A 6 1.03 -17.51 -14.89
C ASP A 6 0.43 -18.00 -16.20
N HIS A 7 0.34 -17.08 -17.16
CA HIS A 7 -0.13 -17.38 -18.52
C HIS A 7 0.82 -18.37 -19.26
N MET A 8 2.04 -18.58 -18.74
CA MET A 8 3.07 -19.45 -19.33
C MET A 8 3.20 -20.80 -18.60
N GLN A 9 2.42 -21.06 -17.55
CA GLN A 9 2.44 -22.27 -16.70
C GLN A 9 3.86 -22.70 -16.24
N ASN A 10 4.80 -21.77 -16.11
CA ASN A 10 6.19 -22.01 -15.71
C ASN A 10 6.48 -21.72 -14.23
N GLY A 11 5.47 -21.39 -13.43
CA GLY A 11 5.55 -21.05 -12.01
C GLY A 11 6.09 -19.64 -11.71
N GLN A 12 6.34 -18.82 -12.73
CA GLN A 12 6.91 -17.49 -12.53
C GLN A 12 5.81 -16.47 -12.20
N LEU A 13 5.82 -15.96 -10.98
CA LEU A 13 4.89 -14.91 -10.55
C LEU A 13 5.22 -13.58 -11.23
N LYS A 14 4.19 -12.90 -11.72
CA LYS A 14 4.34 -11.57 -12.36
C LYS A 14 4.62 -10.49 -11.32
N PRO A 15 5.42 -9.47 -11.67
CA PRO A 15 5.62 -8.31 -10.80
C PRO A 15 4.26 -7.65 -10.51
N ALA A 16 4.07 -7.28 -9.26
CA ALA A 16 2.91 -6.52 -8.80
C ALA A 16 3.39 -5.47 -7.80
N TYR A 17 2.57 -4.45 -7.57
CA TYR A 17 2.86 -3.38 -6.61
C TYR A 17 1.98 -3.52 -5.38
N ASN A 18 2.48 -3.05 -4.24
CA ASN A 18 1.71 -2.85 -3.03
C ASN A 18 1.11 -1.45 -3.05
N ALA A 19 -0.22 -1.36 -3.10
CA ALA A 19 -0.93 -0.11 -2.93
C ALA A 19 -1.29 0.06 -1.45
N GLN A 20 -0.96 1.21 -0.88
CA GLN A 20 -1.52 1.65 0.40
C GLN A 20 -2.49 2.81 0.16
N ILE A 21 -3.60 2.81 0.90
CA ILE A 21 -4.68 3.76 0.76
C ILE A 21 -5.05 4.25 2.15
N SER A 22 -5.06 5.57 2.34
CA SER A 22 -5.61 6.22 3.51
C SER A 22 -7.04 6.67 3.23
N ALA A 23 -7.93 6.43 4.18
CA ALA A 23 -9.30 6.92 4.12
C ALA A 23 -9.72 7.53 5.46
N GLU A 24 -10.42 8.65 5.39
CA GLU A 24 -11.00 9.36 6.54
C GLU A 24 -12.46 9.66 6.22
N GLU A 25 -13.38 9.38 7.16
CA GLU A 25 -14.81 9.68 7.01
C GLU A 25 -15.42 9.18 5.67
N GLN A 26 -15.00 8.00 5.21
CA GLN A 26 -15.41 7.38 3.93
C GLN A 26 -14.83 8.03 2.66
N PHE A 27 -13.89 8.97 2.80
CA PHE A 27 -13.16 9.57 1.68
C PHE A 27 -11.74 9.03 1.61
N ILE A 28 -11.27 8.71 0.41
CA ILE A 28 -9.85 8.43 0.17
C ILE A 28 -9.09 9.75 0.25
N THR A 29 -8.16 9.84 1.19
CA THR A 29 -7.38 11.06 1.43
C THR A 29 -5.98 10.99 0.83
N HIS A 30 -5.42 9.79 0.68
CA HIS A 30 -4.09 9.59 0.09
C HIS A 30 -3.90 8.17 -0.42
N TYR A 31 -2.98 7.98 -1.37
CA TYR A 31 -2.57 6.68 -1.86
C TYR A 31 -1.07 6.68 -2.19
N SER A 32 -0.41 5.54 -2.04
CA SER A 32 0.96 5.36 -2.54
C SER A 32 1.21 3.95 -3.03
N ILE A 33 2.15 3.82 -3.96
CA ILE A 33 2.46 2.58 -4.67
C ILE A 33 3.90 2.18 -4.39
N HIS A 34 4.09 0.94 -3.95
CA HIS A 34 5.38 0.41 -3.52
C HIS A 34 5.76 -0.82 -4.32
N GLN A 35 7.04 -0.96 -4.67
CA GLN A 35 7.56 -2.11 -5.42
C GLN A 35 7.91 -3.30 -4.52
N THR A 36 7.72 -3.16 -3.21
CA THR A 36 8.02 -4.19 -2.22
C THR A 36 7.01 -5.35 -2.28
N ALA A 37 7.47 -6.55 -1.94
CA ALA A 37 6.62 -7.72 -1.93
C ALA A 37 5.63 -7.73 -0.74
N GLY A 38 6.04 -7.25 0.43
CA GLY A 38 5.21 -7.11 1.64
C GLY A 38 4.84 -5.66 1.94
N ASP A 39 3.72 -5.47 2.62
CA ASP A 39 3.15 -4.17 3.04
C ASP A 39 3.66 -3.69 4.40
N THR A 40 4.29 -4.58 5.19
CA THR A 40 4.78 -4.28 6.55
C THR A 40 5.76 -3.11 6.62
N THR A 41 6.50 -2.83 5.54
CA THR A 41 7.49 -1.74 5.48
C THR A 41 7.01 -0.51 4.70
N THR A 42 5.76 -0.49 4.23
CA THR A 42 5.27 0.56 3.33
C THR A 42 4.50 1.67 4.04
N LEU A 43 4.14 1.47 5.31
CA LEU A 43 3.35 2.43 6.09
C LEU A 43 4.11 3.73 6.37
N GLU A 44 5.38 3.64 6.77
CA GLU A 44 6.18 4.83 7.09
C GLU A 44 6.32 5.75 5.88
N SER A 45 6.67 5.19 4.72
CA SER A 45 6.81 5.95 3.47
C SER A 45 5.47 6.51 2.98
N HIS A 46 4.35 5.80 3.20
CA HIS A 46 3.01 6.30 2.91
C HIS A 46 2.64 7.52 3.78
N LEU A 47 2.86 7.45 5.09
CA LEU A 47 2.55 8.55 6.02
C LEU A 47 3.43 9.77 5.79
N ASN A 48 4.72 9.56 5.48
CA ASN A 48 5.63 10.65 5.13
C ASN A 48 5.19 11.33 3.82
N GLY A 49 4.69 10.57 2.84
CA GLY A 49 4.12 11.12 1.60
C GLY A 49 2.88 11.97 1.85
N PHE A 50 1.99 11.52 2.73
CA PHE A 50 0.82 12.28 3.16
C PHE A 50 1.24 13.63 3.77
N GLU A 51 2.14 13.61 4.74
CA GLU A 51 2.57 14.83 5.44
C GLU A 51 3.25 15.83 4.48
N GLN A 52 4.09 15.34 3.57
CA GLN A 52 4.72 16.18 2.56
C GLN A 52 3.70 16.84 1.62
N GLN A 53 2.62 16.13 1.27
CA GLN A 53 1.62 16.62 0.33
C GLN A 53 0.62 17.59 0.96
N TYR A 54 0.26 17.38 2.22
CA TYR A 54 -0.82 18.12 2.88
C TYR A 54 -0.35 19.03 4.02
N GLY A 55 0.93 18.96 4.41
CA GLY A 55 1.50 19.74 5.51
C GLY A 55 0.90 19.43 6.89
N LYS A 56 0.27 18.25 7.02
CA LYS A 56 -0.41 17.78 8.23
C LYS A 56 -0.45 16.26 8.25
N GLN A 57 -0.78 15.68 9.41
CA GLN A 57 -0.99 14.24 9.60
C GLN A 57 -2.30 13.97 10.34
N SER A 58 -2.87 12.78 10.14
CA SER A 58 -3.95 12.23 10.95
C SER A 58 -3.56 12.17 12.44
N LYS A 59 -4.53 12.46 13.31
CA LYS A 59 -4.30 12.39 14.78
C LYS A 59 -4.11 10.96 15.27
N GLU A 60 -4.84 10.04 14.65
CA GLU A 60 -4.77 8.61 14.93
C GLU A 60 -4.71 7.88 13.59
N VAL A 61 -3.83 6.90 13.49
CA VAL A 61 -3.67 6.05 12.32
C VAL A 61 -3.98 4.63 12.75
N ILE A 62 -5.01 4.04 12.14
CA ILE A 62 -5.39 2.64 12.36
C ILE A 62 -5.12 1.90 11.06
N ALA A 63 -4.20 0.95 11.10
CA ALA A 63 -3.89 0.07 9.98
C ALA A 63 -4.55 -1.29 10.22
N ASP A 64 -5.20 -1.81 9.19
CA ASP A 64 -5.66 -3.20 9.19
C ASP A 64 -4.47 -4.11 8.82
N ALA A 65 -4.26 -5.16 9.62
CA ALA A 65 -3.28 -6.20 9.31
C ALA A 65 -3.96 -7.22 8.39
N GLY A 66 -4.16 -6.83 7.13
CA GLY A 66 -4.72 -7.72 6.12
C GLY A 66 -3.83 -8.96 5.95
N MET A 67 -4.24 -10.09 6.54
CA MET A 67 -3.68 -11.42 6.28
C MET A 67 -4.75 -12.23 5.55
N GLU A 68 -4.65 -12.32 4.22
CA GLU A 68 -5.27 -13.34 3.38
C GLU A 68 -4.25 -13.98 2.43
#